data_AF-A0A9W5X891-F1
#
_entry.id   AF-A0A9W5X891-F1
#
_cell.length_a   1.000
_cell.length_b   1.000
_cell.length_c   1.000
_cell.angle_alpha   90.00
_cell.angle_beta   90.00
_cell.angle_gamma   90.00
#
_symmetry.space_group_name_H-M   'P 1'
#
loop_
_entity.id
_entity.type
_entity.pdbx_description
1 polymer ?
#
loop_
_entity_poly.entity_id
_entity_poly.type
_entity_poly.pdbx_seq_one_letter_code
_entity_poly.pdbx_strand_id
1 'polypeptide(L)'
;MPAQKGKPLSEEQKRKISKSMKNRKFSEEHKRNISKALKGKQSCRKGKNHSKETIKKMSEAHKKRYEDPTQRKKTSEALKGNKNGLGNSSWRGKEILDEHKENLSKALKGKKKTDEHKRNMSIARKGRISPMLGKKFSNEHKENLSKAHKRWFENATEEQLKNRFNYKVSSIEIAMQELLDELEIEHEIQTYFRDKQDIYIADIYIPSKNTIIECNGDYWHSRPERIERDKKLQQYCDQQGIKLFWCWESDIRKDPYKALKKAHKEYKERQLERA
;
A
#
# COMPACT_ATOMS: atom_id res chain seq x y z
N MET A 1 36.81 -11.92 -62.65
CA MET A 1 35.50 -11.29 -62.97
C MET A 1 35.31 -10.04 -62.11
N PRO A 2 34.98 -8.87 -62.67
CA PRO A 2 34.78 -7.66 -61.88
C PRO A 2 33.54 -7.80 -60.99
N ALA A 3 33.68 -7.44 -59.71
CA ALA A 3 32.57 -7.48 -58.75
C ALA A 3 31.45 -6.53 -59.20
N GLN A 4 30.23 -7.03 -59.35
CA GLN A 4 29.03 -6.24 -59.68
C GLN A 4 28.58 -5.39 -58.48
N LYS A 5 29.41 -4.44 -58.01
CA LYS A 5 29.00 -3.49 -56.98
C LYS A 5 27.94 -2.56 -57.57
N GLY A 6 26.76 -2.53 -56.94
CA GLY A 6 25.68 -1.56 -57.23
C GLY A 6 24.60 -1.99 -58.23
N LYS A 7 24.65 -3.20 -58.82
CA LYS A 7 23.54 -3.68 -59.67
C LYS A 7 22.38 -4.21 -58.81
N PRO A 8 21.13 -3.77 -59.04
CA PRO A 8 19.98 -4.31 -58.32
C PRO A 8 19.79 -5.79 -58.68
N LEU A 9 19.64 -6.63 -57.65
CA LEU A 9 19.39 -8.06 -57.83
C LEU A 9 18.04 -8.27 -58.52
N SER A 10 17.97 -9.23 -59.46
CA SER A 10 16.70 -9.67 -60.05
C SER A 10 15.81 -10.34 -58.99
N GLU A 11 14.50 -10.36 -59.21
CA GLU A 11 13.56 -11.02 -58.30
C GLU A 11 13.86 -12.52 -58.14
N GLU A 12 14.35 -13.18 -59.19
CA GLU A 12 14.79 -14.57 -59.12
C GLU A 12 16.02 -14.75 -58.21
N GLN A 13 16.99 -13.83 -58.31
CA GLN A 13 18.17 -13.84 -57.46
C GLN A 13 17.80 -13.57 -55.98
N LYS A 14 16.93 -12.60 -55.72
CA LYS A 14 16.42 -12.33 -54.36
C LYS A 14 15.70 -13.56 -53.79
N ARG A 15 14.90 -14.25 -54.60
CA ARG A 15 14.19 -15.47 -54.21
C ARG A 15 15.14 -16.62 -53.89
N LYS A 16 16.21 -16.81 -54.67
CA LYS A 16 17.25 -17.83 -54.40
C LYS A 16 17.99 -17.55 -53.09
N ILE A 17 18.40 -16.31 -52.85
CA ILE A 17 19.05 -15.89 -51.59
C ILE A 17 18.10 -16.06 -50.40
N SER A 18 16.83 -15.67 -50.56
CA SER A 18 15.82 -15.84 -49.51
C SER A 18 15.63 -17.32 -49.15
N LYS A 19 15.53 -18.21 -50.15
CA LYS A 19 15.43 -19.65 -49.93
C LYS A 19 16.65 -20.23 -49.22
N SER A 20 17.88 -19.83 -49.61
CA SER A 20 19.11 -20.36 -48.99
C SER A 20 19.33 -19.88 -47.56
N MET A 21 18.84 -18.69 -47.21
CA MET A 21 18.94 -18.14 -45.85
C MET A 21 17.80 -18.61 -44.95
N LYS A 22 16.67 -19.05 -45.51
CA LYS A 22 15.53 -19.56 -44.75
C LYS A 22 15.95 -20.84 -44.01
N ASN A 23 15.72 -20.85 -42.70
CA ASN A 23 16.05 -21.96 -41.78
C ASN A 23 17.54 -22.26 -41.57
N ARG A 24 18.46 -21.40 -42.02
CA ARG A 24 19.88 -21.55 -41.72
C ARG A 24 20.11 -21.48 -40.21
N LYS A 25 20.61 -22.55 -39.60
CA LYS A 25 21.01 -22.60 -38.19
C LYS A 25 22.51 -22.34 -38.08
N PHE A 26 22.91 -21.38 -37.25
CA PHE A 26 24.32 -21.15 -36.94
C PHE A 26 24.83 -22.22 -35.98
N SER A 27 26.07 -22.69 -36.19
CA SER A 27 26.76 -23.57 -35.25
C SER A 27 27.03 -22.86 -33.91
N GLU A 28 27.21 -23.61 -32.84
CA GLU A 28 27.52 -23.06 -31.52
C GLU A 28 28.84 -22.27 -31.51
N GLU A 29 29.84 -22.74 -32.27
CA GLU A 29 31.09 -22.02 -32.46
C GLU A 29 30.87 -20.65 -33.14
N HIS A 30 30.05 -20.61 -34.20
CA HIS A 30 29.74 -19.37 -34.89
C HIS A 30 28.99 -18.39 -33.98
N LYS A 31 28.03 -18.85 -33.19
CA LYS A 31 27.35 -18.03 -32.18
C LYS A 31 28.32 -17.50 -31.12
N ARG A 32 29.26 -18.32 -30.65
CA ARG A 32 30.30 -17.93 -29.68
C ARG A 32 31.22 -16.86 -30.25
N ASN A 33 31.60 -16.97 -31.51
CA ASN A 33 32.46 -15.98 -32.18
C ASN A 33 31.75 -14.64 -32.36
N ILE A 34 30.47 -14.63 -32.74
CA ILE A 34 29.65 -13.40 -32.76
C ILE A 34 29.57 -12.78 -31.37
N SER A 35 29.31 -13.58 -30.33
CA SER A 35 29.21 -13.11 -28.95
C SER A 35 30.53 -12.46 -28.47
N LYS A 36 31.67 -13.13 -28.69
CA LYS A 36 33.00 -12.56 -28.39
C LYS A 36 33.24 -11.25 -29.14
N ALA A 37 32.89 -11.18 -30.41
CA ALA A 37 33.11 -10.00 -31.25
C ALA A 37 32.23 -8.79 -30.85
N LEU A 38 31.07 -9.02 -30.22
CA LEU A 38 30.13 -7.99 -29.76
C LEU A 38 30.32 -7.63 -28.28
N LYS A 39 30.97 -8.50 -27.49
CA LYS A 39 31.18 -8.28 -26.05
C LYS A 39 31.94 -6.98 -25.83
N GLY A 40 31.35 -6.07 -25.04
CA GLY A 40 31.94 -4.77 -24.71
C GLY A 40 31.78 -3.69 -25.79
N LYS A 41 31.28 -4.00 -26.99
CA LYS A 41 31.04 -2.99 -28.03
C LYS A 41 29.78 -2.19 -27.72
N GLN A 42 29.96 -0.88 -27.58
CA GLN A 42 28.85 0.07 -27.44
C GLN A 42 28.06 0.14 -28.74
N SER A 43 26.72 0.02 -28.64
CA SER A 43 25.83 0.24 -29.78
C SER A 43 26.04 1.65 -30.35
N CYS A 44 26.10 1.78 -31.68
CA CYS A 44 26.19 3.06 -32.38
C CYS A 44 24.97 3.98 -32.15
N ARG A 45 23.91 3.44 -31.54
CA ARG A 45 22.68 4.16 -31.13
C ARG A 45 22.63 4.44 -29.63
N LYS A 46 23.61 4.01 -28.84
CA LYS A 46 23.64 4.30 -27.40
C LYS A 46 23.73 5.81 -27.19
N GLY A 47 22.75 6.36 -26.47
CA GLY A 47 22.62 7.81 -26.22
C GLY A 47 21.91 8.61 -27.32
N LYS A 48 21.55 8.00 -28.46
CA LYS A 48 20.80 8.69 -29.52
C LYS A 48 19.30 8.55 -29.27
N ASN A 49 18.66 9.64 -28.85
CA ASN A 49 17.21 9.69 -28.68
C ASN A 49 16.53 10.18 -29.96
N HIS A 50 15.33 9.67 -30.24
CA HIS A 50 14.50 10.20 -31.32
C HIS A 50 14.08 11.65 -30.99
N SER A 51 13.99 12.51 -32.01
CA SER A 51 13.43 13.86 -31.83
C SER A 51 11.96 13.77 -31.40
N LYS A 52 11.47 14.79 -30.68
CA LYS A 52 10.06 14.86 -30.27
C LYS A 52 9.10 14.71 -31.46
N GLU A 53 9.45 15.30 -32.60
CA GLU A 53 8.69 15.19 -33.85
C GLU A 53 8.68 13.75 -34.39
N THR A 54 9.82 13.06 -34.37
CA THR A 54 9.91 11.65 -34.80
C THR A 54 9.09 10.74 -33.88
N ILE A 55 9.16 10.97 -32.56
CA ILE A 55 8.34 10.25 -31.58
C ILE A 55 6.84 10.47 -31.87
N LYS A 56 6.44 11.70 -32.17
CA LYS A 56 5.06 12.04 -32.53
C LYS A 56 4.62 11.31 -33.81
N LYS A 57 5.42 11.34 -34.88
CA LYS A 57 5.14 10.62 -36.14
C LYS A 57 5.02 9.11 -35.92
N MET A 58 5.90 8.50 -35.14
CA MET A 58 5.81 7.08 -34.79
C MET A 58 4.53 6.77 -34.00
N SER A 59 4.15 7.63 -33.05
CA SER A 59 2.92 7.46 -32.26
C SER A 59 1.67 7.53 -33.14
N GLU A 60 1.58 8.52 -34.04
CA GLU A 60 0.47 8.68 -34.97
C GLU A 60 0.36 7.49 -35.95
N ALA A 61 1.48 7.02 -36.50
CA ALA A 61 1.50 5.84 -37.35
C ALA A 61 1.04 4.57 -36.60
N HIS A 62 1.43 4.42 -35.33
CA HIS A 62 0.96 3.33 -34.49
C HIS A 62 -0.55 3.43 -34.23
N LYS A 63 -1.09 4.61 -33.93
CA LYS A 63 -2.54 4.81 -33.71
C LYS A 63 -3.35 4.43 -34.95
N LYS A 64 -2.97 4.94 -36.13
CA LYS A 64 -3.61 4.61 -37.42
C LYS A 64 -3.67 3.10 -37.69
N ARG A 65 -2.61 2.36 -37.34
CA ARG A 65 -2.59 0.89 -37.49
C ARG A 65 -3.66 0.17 -36.64
N TYR A 66 -4.07 0.75 -35.52
CA TYR A 66 -5.07 0.17 -34.61
C TYR A 66 -6.48 0.74 -34.82
N GLU A 67 -6.63 1.79 -35.64
CA GLU A 67 -7.91 2.33 -36.07
C GLU A 67 -8.59 1.45 -37.12
N ASP A 68 -7.82 0.88 -38.07
CA ASP A 68 -8.33 -0.08 -39.06
C ASP A 68 -8.68 -1.44 -38.40
N PRO A 69 -9.97 -1.84 -38.38
CA PRO A 69 -10.41 -3.10 -37.79
C PRO A 69 -9.76 -4.33 -38.41
N THR A 70 -9.48 -4.31 -39.72
CA THR A 70 -8.92 -5.44 -40.44
C THR A 70 -7.47 -5.68 -40.04
N GLN A 71 -6.69 -4.61 -39.96
CA GLN A 71 -5.29 -4.65 -39.55
C GLN A 71 -5.15 -4.96 -38.06
N ARG A 72 -6.06 -4.44 -37.23
CA ARG A 72 -6.14 -4.80 -35.80
C ARG A 72 -6.40 -6.29 -35.60
N LYS A 73 -7.36 -6.87 -36.34
CA LYS A 73 -7.67 -8.32 -36.28
C LYS A 73 -6.47 -9.16 -36.71
N LYS A 74 -5.84 -8.84 -37.85
CA LYS A 74 -4.63 -9.51 -38.35
C LYS A 74 -3.48 -9.48 -37.33
N THR A 75 -3.29 -8.34 -36.67
CA THR A 75 -2.25 -8.19 -35.64
C THR A 75 -2.59 -9.00 -34.39
N SER A 76 -3.86 -9.00 -33.95
CA SER A 76 -4.33 -9.78 -32.81
C SER A 76 -4.22 -11.29 -33.06
N GLU A 77 -4.56 -11.77 -34.26
CA GLU A 77 -4.44 -13.18 -34.65
C GLU A 77 -2.98 -13.61 -34.73
N ALA A 78 -2.10 -12.79 -35.29
CA ALA A 78 -0.65 -13.06 -35.32
C ALA A 78 0.00 -13.08 -33.93
N LEU A 79 -0.56 -12.34 -32.96
CA LEU A 79 -0.12 -12.34 -31.57
C LEU A 79 -0.75 -13.46 -30.74
N LYS A 80 -1.87 -14.05 -31.19
CA LYS A 80 -2.56 -15.14 -30.50
C LYS A 80 -1.65 -16.37 -30.48
N GLY A 81 -1.15 -16.73 -29.30
CA GLY A 81 -0.19 -17.83 -29.12
C GLY A 81 1.28 -17.43 -29.20
N ASN A 82 1.61 -16.16 -29.45
CA ASN A 82 2.99 -15.68 -29.40
C ASN A 82 3.48 -15.63 -27.95
N LYS A 83 4.19 -16.68 -27.52
CA LYS A 83 4.78 -16.82 -26.18
C LYS A 83 5.79 -15.71 -25.85
N ASN A 84 6.30 -14.98 -26.84
CA ASN A 84 7.28 -13.90 -26.63
C ASN A 84 6.64 -12.57 -26.20
N GLY A 85 5.32 -12.39 -26.41
CA GLY A 85 4.59 -11.18 -26.00
C GLY A 85 4.04 -11.21 -24.58
N LEU A 86 3.93 -12.40 -23.99
CA LEU A 86 3.54 -12.62 -22.60
C LEU A 86 4.79 -12.61 -21.73
N GLY A 87 5.46 -11.45 -21.61
CA GLY A 87 6.58 -11.24 -20.69
C GLY A 87 7.65 -12.32 -20.76
N ASN A 88 8.62 -12.16 -21.66
CA ASN A 88 9.86 -12.95 -21.70
C ASN A 88 9.64 -14.46 -21.44
N SER A 89 9.29 -15.20 -22.49
CA SER A 89 9.04 -16.65 -22.52
C SER A 89 10.05 -17.51 -21.73
N SER A 90 11.24 -17.00 -21.45
CA SER A 90 12.27 -17.60 -20.60
C SER A 90 11.92 -17.71 -19.11
N TRP A 91 10.87 -17.04 -18.62
CA TRP A 91 10.47 -17.00 -17.21
C TRP A 91 9.17 -17.75 -16.88
N ARG A 92 8.41 -18.21 -17.89
CA ARG A 92 7.22 -19.04 -17.64
C ARG A 92 7.64 -20.40 -17.10
N GLY A 93 7.26 -20.72 -15.88
CA GLY A 93 7.51 -22.01 -15.23
C GLY A 93 8.87 -22.15 -14.55
N LYS A 94 9.67 -21.08 -14.48
CA LYS A 94 10.87 -21.09 -13.63
C LYS A 94 10.49 -20.70 -12.22
N GLU A 95 10.73 -21.60 -11.28
CA GLU A 95 10.68 -21.26 -9.86
C GLU A 95 11.80 -20.25 -9.58
N ILE A 96 11.41 -19.10 -9.05
CA ILE A 96 12.38 -18.13 -8.55
C ILE A 96 12.97 -18.73 -7.28
N LEU A 97 14.26 -19.06 -7.29
CA LEU A 97 14.97 -19.52 -6.08
C LEU A 97 14.76 -18.52 -4.94
N ASP A 98 14.60 -19.04 -3.72
CA ASP A 98 14.35 -18.19 -2.55
C ASP A 98 15.49 -17.21 -2.29
N GLU A 99 16.73 -17.61 -2.56
CA GLU A 99 17.90 -16.72 -2.53
C GLU A 99 17.75 -15.52 -3.50
N HIS A 100 17.17 -15.73 -4.69
CA HIS A 100 16.93 -14.65 -5.65
C HIS A 100 15.85 -13.69 -5.16
N LYS A 101 14.78 -14.20 -4.51
CA LYS A 101 13.74 -13.36 -3.90
C LYS A 101 14.32 -12.53 -2.76
N GLU A 102 15.18 -13.14 -1.95
CA GLU A 102 15.84 -12.47 -0.83
C GLU A 102 16.77 -11.36 -1.33
N ASN A 103 17.59 -11.65 -2.35
CA ASN A 103 18.49 -10.66 -2.95
C ASN A 103 17.73 -9.48 -3.59
N LEU A 104 16.61 -9.75 -4.27
CA LEU A 104 15.71 -8.70 -4.78
C LEU A 104 15.11 -7.86 -3.64
N SER A 105 14.67 -8.51 -2.57
CA SER A 105 14.13 -7.84 -1.38
C SER A 105 15.17 -6.92 -0.76
N LYS A 106 16.38 -7.42 -0.48
CA LYS A 106 17.52 -6.64 0.03
C LYS A 106 17.85 -5.44 -0.88
N ALA A 107 17.90 -5.65 -2.19
CA ALA A 107 18.25 -4.61 -3.15
C ALA A 107 17.21 -3.50 -3.31
N LEU A 108 15.93 -3.77 -2.99
CA LEU A 108 14.82 -2.81 -3.10
C LEU A 108 14.43 -2.18 -1.76
N LYS A 109 14.76 -2.83 -0.64
CA LYS A 109 14.47 -2.34 0.70
C LYS A 109 15.07 -0.96 0.91
N GLY A 110 14.25 -0.01 1.36
CA GLY A 110 14.67 1.37 1.64
C GLY A 110 14.81 2.31 0.43
N LYS A 111 14.70 1.82 -0.81
CA LYS A 111 14.76 2.70 -2.00
C LYS A 111 13.50 3.54 -2.14
N LYS A 112 13.59 4.81 -1.74
CA LYS A 112 12.53 5.81 -1.95
C LYS A 112 12.42 6.14 -3.44
N LYS A 113 11.19 6.21 -3.94
CA LYS A 113 10.93 6.74 -5.29
C LYS A 113 11.26 8.24 -5.32
N THR A 114 11.82 8.72 -6.42
CA THR A 114 12.03 10.15 -6.65
C THR A 114 10.68 10.88 -6.69
N ASP A 115 10.67 12.16 -6.35
CA ASP A 115 9.42 12.94 -6.34
C ASP A 115 8.82 13.09 -7.72
N GLU A 116 9.65 13.17 -8.77
CA GLU A 116 9.19 13.11 -10.16
C GLU A 116 8.45 11.79 -10.45
N HIS A 117 8.99 10.65 -10.01
CA HIS A 117 8.33 9.37 -10.20
C HIS A 117 7.01 9.27 -9.42
N LYS A 118 6.95 9.80 -8.20
CA LYS A 118 5.70 9.89 -7.41
C LYS A 118 4.65 10.76 -8.12
N ARG A 119 5.05 11.92 -8.66
CA ARG A 119 4.18 12.81 -9.44
C ARG A 119 3.63 12.10 -10.67
N ASN A 120 4.48 11.41 -11.44
CA ASN A 120 4.06 10.67 -12.63
C ASN A 120 3.08 9.53 -12.29
N MET A 121 3.30 8.80 -11.19
CA MET A 121 2.33 7.79 -10.72
C MET A 121 0.99 8.42 -10.30
N SER A 122 1.02 9.60 -9.68
CA SER A 122 -0.19 10.33 -9.29
C SER A 122 -1.00 10.78 -10.51
N ILE A 123 -0.33 11.41 -11.49
CA ILE A 123 -0.95 11.83 -12.76
C ILE A 123 -1.57 10.63 -13.48
N ALA A 124 -0.87 9.50 -13.56
CA ALA A 124 -1.37 8.29 -14.20
C ALA A 124 -2.54 7.60 -13.45
N ARG A 125 -2.75 7.92 -12.17
CA ARG A 125 -3.88 7.43 -11.37
C ARG A 125 -5.06 8.40 -11.36
N LYS A 126 -4.83 9.69 -11.61
CA LYS A 126 -5.87 10.71 -11.62
C LYS A 126 -6.95 10.34 -12.65
N GLY A 127 -8.20 10.28 -12.21
CA GLY A 127 -9.35 9.92 -13.05
C GLY A 127 -9.57 8.42 -13.28
N ARG A 128 -8.72 7.53 -12.74
CA ARG A 128 -9.01 6.09 -12.77
C ARG A 128 -10.04 5.74 -11.72
N ILE A 129 -11.13 5.12 -12.17
CA ILE A 129 -12.14 4.53 -11.30
C ILE A 129 -11.55 3.25 -10.69
N SER A 130 -11.67 3.11 -9.36
CA SER A 130 -11.27 1.88 -8.69
C SER A 130 -12.12 0.70 -9.20
N PRO A 131 -11.52 -0.45 -9.56
CA PRO A 131 -12.28 -1.66 -9.91
C PRO A 131 -13.20 -2.20 -8.81
N MET A 132 -13.05 -1.68 -7.60
CA MET A 132 -13.85 -1.98 -6.41
C MET A 132 -14.98 -0.95 -6.18
N LEU A 133 -15.01 0.17 -6.92
CA LEU A 133 -16.04 1.19 -6.73
C LEU A 133 -17.44 0.59 -6.98
N GLY A 134 -18.33 0.72 -6.01
CA GLY A 134 -19.70 0.21 -6.07
C GLY A 134 -19.86 -1.29 -5.77
N LYS A 135 -18.77 -2.05 -5.58
CA LYS A 135 -18.86 -3.47 -5.20
C LYS A 135 -19.11 -3.60 -3.69
N LYS A 136 -20.12 -4.39 -3.32
CA LYS A 136 -20.40 -4.76 -1.93
C LYS A 136 -19.75 -6.12 -1.63
N PHE A 137 -19.02 -6.21 -0.53
CA PHE A 137 -18.53 -7.50 -0.05
C PHE A 137 -19.68 -8.39 0.44
N SER A 138 -19.55 -9.70 0.22
CA SER A 138 -20.46 -10.68 0.81
C SER A 138 -20.35 -10.67 2.34
N ASN A 139 -21.40 -11.12 3.02
CA ASN A 139 -21.38 -11.23 4.48
C ASN A 139 -20.29 -12.20 4.96
N GLU A 140 -20.10 -13.31 4.26
CA GLU A 140 -19.01 -14.25 4.52
C GLU A 140 -17.63 -13.59 4.40
N HIS A 141 -17.41 -12.75 3.38
CA HIS A 141 -16.15 -12.04 3.24
C HIS A 141 -15.91 -11.05 4.40
N LYS A 142 -16.96 -10.34 4.85
CA LYS A 142 -16.89 -9.46 6.02
C LYS A 142 -16.58 -10.24 7.29
N GLU A 143 -17.19 -11.42 7.46
CA GLU A 143 -16.93 -12.29 8.59
C GLU A 143 -15.48 -12.81 8.59
N ASN A 144 -14.98 -13.24 7.43
CA ASN A 144 -13.58 -13.68 7.30
C ASN A 144 -12.59 -12.55 7.58
N LEU A 145 -12.89 -11.33 7.12
CA LEU A 145 -12.12 -10.13 7.50
C LEU A 145 -12.16 -9.89 9.00
N SER A 146 -13.33 -10.02 9.64
CA SER A 146 -13.49 -9.90 11.09
C SER A 146 -12.66 -10.94 11.84
N LYS A 147 -12.75 -12.22 11.46
CA LYS A 147 -11.96 -13.32 12.05
C LYS A 147 -10.46 -13.10 11.90
N ALA A 148 -10.00 -12.70 10.71
CA ALA A 148 -8.60 -12.38 10.46
C ALA A 148 -8.13 -11.21 11.32
N HIS A 149 -8.98 -10.19 11.49
CA HIS A 149 -8.66 -9.03 12.32
C HIS A 149 -8.55 -9.41 13.81
N LYS A 150 -9.49 -10.21 14.33
CA LYS A 150 -9.46 -10.74 15.69
C LYS A 150 -8.19 -11.56 15.95
N ARG A 151 -7.88 -12.50 15.05
CA ARG A 151 -6.67 -13.33 15.14
C ARG A 151 -5.39 -12.49 15.15
N TRP A 152 -5.36 -11.39 14.40
CA TRP A 152 -4.21 -10.49 14.44
C TRP A 152 -4.03 -9.87 15.82
N PHE A 153 -5.11 -9.37 16.44
CA PHE A 153 -5.09 -8.79 17.77
C PHE A 153 -4.71 -9.79 18.87
N GLU A 154 -5.17 -11.04 18.76
CA GLU A 154 -4.80 -12.10 19.70
C GLU A 154 -3.29 -12.36 19.75
N ASN A 155 -2.61 -12.21 18.61
CA ASN A 155 -1.19 -12.53 18.42
C ASN A 155 -0.29 -11.27 18.35
N ALA A 156 -0.85 -10.08 18.50
CA ALA A 156 -0.10 -8.84 18.41
C ALA A 156 0.73 -8.61 19.69
N THR A 157 2.00 -8.25 19.52
CA THR A 157 2.84 -7.81 20.65
C THR A 157 2.49 -6.38 21.08
N GLU A 158 2.84 -5.99 22.31
CA GLU A 158 2.62 -4.62 22.80
C GLU A 158 3.24 -3.56 21.88
N GLU A 159 4.44 -3.81 21.37
CA GLU A 159 5.12 -2.91 20.42
C GLU A 159 4.36 -2.80 19.08
N GLN A 160 3.76 -3.89 18.60
CA GLN A 160 2.95 -3.88 17.38
C GLN A 160 1.63 -3.14 17.57
N LEU A 161 1.02 -3.24 18.76
CA LEU A 161 -0.16 -2.46 19.13
C LEU A 161 0.19 -0.96 19.13
N LYS A 162 1.24 -0.56 19.87
CA LYS A 162 1.74 0.83 19.92
C LYS A 162 1.97 1.42 18.52
N ASN A 163 2.62 0.67 17.63
CA ASN A 163 2.90 1.15 16.27
C ASN A 163 1.65 1.24 15.37
N ARG A 164 0.69 0.31 15.50
CA ARG A 164 -0.54 0.30 14.68
C ARG A 164 -1.47 1.44 15.08
N PHE A 165 -1.54 1.75 16.36
CA PHE A 165 -2.38 2.81 16.92
C PHE A 165 -1.61 4.11 17.17
N ASN A 166 -0.54 4.38 16.41
CA ASN A 166 0.16 5.66 16.43
C ASN A 166 -0.76 6.76 15.85
N TYR A 167 -1.80 7.09 16.61
CA TYR A 167 -2.75 8.16 16.36
C TYR A 167 -2.09 9.47 16.75
N LYS A 168 -2.33 10.50 15.94
CA LYS A 168 -2.05 11.85 16.39
C LYS A 168 -2.89 12.10 17.65
N VAL A 169 -2.21 12.33 18.76
CA VAL A 169 -2.82 12.78 20.03
C VAL A 169 -3.70 13.99 19.73
N SER A 170 -4.94 13.97 20.20
CA SER A 170 -5.87 15.07 19.95
C SER A 170 -5.49 16.30 20.78
N SER A 171 -5.96 17.49 20.37
CA SER A 171 -5.68 18.72 21.11
C SER A 171 -6.25 18.71 22.54
N ILE A 172 -7.33 17.97 22.77
CA ILE A 172 -7.96 17.84 24.09
C ILE A 172 -7.20 16.88 25.00
N GLU A 173 -6.65 15.80 24.44
CA GLU A 173 -5.74 14.89 25.16
C GLU A 173 -4.48 15.65 25.61
N ILE A 174 -3.91 16.49 24.73
CA ILE A 174 -2.74 17.33 25.08
C ILE A 174 -3.09 18.27 26.24
N ALA A 175 -4.21 18.98 26.17
CA ALA A 175 -4.62 19.90 27.24
C ALA A 175 -4.83 19.20 28.60
N MET A 176 -5.29 17.95 28.59
CA MET A 176 -5.42 17.16 29.81
C MET A 176 -4.07 16.64 30.33
N GLN A 177 -3.15 16.26 29.44
CA GLN A 177 -1.79 15.87 29.80
C GLN A 177 -1.03 17.03 30.45
N GLU A 178 -1.07 18.22 29.84
CA GLU A 178 -0.45 19.44 30.38
C GLU A 178 -0.96 19.76 31.79
N LEU A 179 -2.28 19.62 32.03
CA LEU A 179 -2.84 19.78 33.37
C LEU A 179 -2.28 18.74 34.37
N LEU A 180 -2.18 17.47 33.96
CA LEU A 180 -1.68 16.42 34.84
C LEU A 180 -0.20 16.62 35.17
N ASP A 181 0.59 17.08 34.19
CA ASP A 181 1.98 17.47 34.39
C ASP A 181 2.11 18.65 35.36
N GLU A 182 1.29 19.70 35.20
CA GLU A 182 1.23 20.84 36.12
C GLU A 182 0.85 20.43 37.56
N LEU A 183 0.04 19.38 37.71
CA LEU A 183 -0.35 18.81 38.99
C LEU A 183 0.64 17.74 39.52
N GLU A 184 1.75 17.51 38.80
CA GLU A 184 2.76 16.49 39.10
C GLU A 184 2.15 15.07 39.26
N ILE A 185 1.12 14.77 38.45
CA ILE A 185 0.47 13.46 38.44
C ILE A 185 1.08 12.61 37.33
N GLU A 186 1.84 11.60 37.73
CA GLU A 186 2.35 10.58 36.81
C GLU A 186 1.19 9.87 36.09
N HIS A 187 1.29 9.85 34.76
CA HIS A 187 0.27 9.29 33.88
C HIS A 187 0.89 8.62 32.67
N GLU A 188 0.19 7.61 32.15
CA GLU A 188 0.50 6.92 30.91
C GLU A 188 -0.55 7.31 29.87
N ILE A 189 -0.12 7.47 28.63
CA ILE A 189 -1.02 7.77 27.51
C ILE A 189 -1.25 6.52 26.67
N GLN A 190 -2.46 6.41 26.10
CA GLN A 190 -2.79 5.36 25.13
C GLN A 190 -2.52 3.94 25.66
N THR A 191 -2.82 3.70 26.93
CA THR A 191 -2.58 2.42 27.60
C THR A 191 -3.62 1.38 27.14
N TYR A 192 -3.13 0.16 26.87
CA TYR A 192 -3.95 -0.94 26.38
C TYR A 192 -4.50 -1.77 27.53
N PHE A 193 -5.81 -1.97 27.54
CA PHE A 193 -6.50 -2.86 28.46
C PHE A 193 -7.15 -3.99 27.69
N ARG A 194 -6.88 -5.23 28.08
CA ARG A 194 -7.40 -6.43 27.42
C ARG A 194 -8.48 -7.07 28.28
N ASP A 195 -9.65 -7.28 27.69
CA ASP A 195 -10.74 -8.07 28.27
C ASP A 195 -11.13 -9.19 27.32
N LYS A 196 -10.64 -10.40 27.58
CA LYS A 196 -10.86 -11.57 26.72
C LYS A 196 -10.49 -11.29 25.25
N GLN A 197 -11.50 -11.04 24.41
CA GLN A 197 -11.38 -10.79 22.96
C GLN A 197 -11.44 -9.29 22.61
N ASP A 198 -11.79 -8.43 23.57
CA ASP A 198 -11.89 -6.99 23.39
C ASP A 198 -10.60 -6.30 23.87
N ILE A 199 -10.18 -5.28 23.13
CA ILE A 199 -9.05 -4.42 23.48
C ILE A 199 -9.58 -3.00 23.59
N TYR A 200 -9.44 -2.43 24.79
CA TYR A 200 -9.70 -1.04 25.06
C TYR A 200 -8.39 -0.26 25.04
N ILE A 201 -8.45 0.96 24.51
CA ILE A 201 -7.34 1.89 24.50
C ILE A 201 -7.85 3.08 25.30
N ALA A 202 -7.25 3.29 26.47
CA ALA A 202 -7.54 4.44 27.31
C ALA A 202 -6.73 5.63 26.82
N ASP A 203 -7.34 6.83 26.77
CA ASP A 203 -6.61 8.04 26.39
C ASP A 203 -5.49 8.35 27.39
N ILE A 204 -5.83 8.35 28.69
CA ILE A 204 -4.89 8.57 29.79
C ILE A 204 -5.18 7.58 30.92
N TYR A 205 -4.14 6.96 31.47
CA TYR A 205 -4.19 6.11 32.65
C TYR A 205 -3.30 6.67 33.76
N ILE A 206 -3.80 6.70 34.99
CA ILE A 206 -3.07 7.14 36.18
C ILE A 206 -2.85 5.91 37.07
N PRO A 207 -1.65 5.28 37.01
CA PRO A 207 -1.37 4.04 37.73
C PRO A 207 -1.56 4.16 39.24
N SER A 208 -1.08 5.26 39.83
CA SER A 208 -1.14 5.50 41.28
C SER A 208 -2.57 5.54 41.84
N LYS A 209 -3.57 5.83 41.01
CA LYS A 209 -4.97 5.98 41.41
C LYS A 209 -5.87 4.89 40.83
N ASN A 210 -5.32 3.98 40.04
CA ASN A 210 -6.04 3.02 39.19
C ASN A 210 -7.19 3.69 38.44
N THR A 211 -6.90 4.79 37.74
CA THR A 211 -7.90 5.69 37.14
C THR A 211 -7.64 5.88 35.65
N ILE A 212 -8.65 5.67 34.83
CA ILE A 212 -8.66 6.01 33.41
C ILE A 212 -9.40 7.34 33.22
N ILE A 213 -8.84 8.21 32.39
CA ILE A 213 -9.47 9.44 31.89
C ILE A 213 -9.66 9.27 30.38
N GLU A 214 -10.91 9.34 29.92
CA GLU A 214 -11.30 9.37 28.51
C GLU A 214 -11.64 10.80 28.11
N CYS A 215 -10.96 11.32 27.08
CA CYS A 215 -11.13 12.66 26.51
C CYS A 215 -12.09 12.60 25.31
N ASN A 216 -13.39 12.64 25.57
CA ASN A 216 -14.42 12.37 24.58
C ASN A 216 -14.80 13.62 23.76
N GLY A 217 -14.80 13.49 22.43
CA GLY A 217 -15.43 14.47 21.55
C GLY A 217 -16.96 14.36 21.56
N ASP A 218 -17.65 15.47 21.85
CA ASP A 218 -19.12 15.50 22.04
C ASP A 218 -19.88 14.89 20.85
N TYR A 219 -19.46 15.22 19.62
CA TYR A 219 -20.08 14.71 18.39
C TYR A 219 -19.86 13.21 18.20
N TRP A 220 -18.63 12.71 18.40
CA TRP A 220 -18.30 11.34 18.07
C TRP A 220 -18.96 10.32 19.02
N HIS A 221 -19.12 10.68 20.29
CA HIS A 221 -19.73 9.83 21.31
C HIS A 221 -21.27 9.86 21.30
N SER A 222 -21.89 10.75 20.53
CA SER A 222 -23.34 10.72 20.27
C SER A 222 -23.79 9.59 19.31
N ARG A 223 -22.84 8.91 18.65
CA ARG A 223 -23.14 7.85 17.68
C ARG A 223 -23.54 6.54 18.39
N PRO A 224 -24.57 5.81 17.93
CA PRO A 224 -25.04 4.57 18.59
C PRO A 224 -23.95 3.52 18.84
N GLU A 225 -23.04 3.33 17.87
CA GLU A 225 -21.92 2.38 17.98
C GLU A 225 -20.94 2.75 19.11
N ARG A 226 -20.78 4.05 19.41
CA ARG A 226 -19.90 4.53 20.48
C ARG A 226 -20.56 4.40 21.84
N ILE A 227 -21.85 4.71 21.94
CA ILE A 227 -22.64 4.49 23.16
C ILE A 227 -22.54 3.03 23.64
N GLU A 228 -22.63 2.06 22.71
CA GLU A 228 -22.51 0.64 23.05
C GLU A 228 -21.09 0.27 23.51
N ARG A 229 -20.05 0.83 22.88
CA ARG A 229 -18.67 0.65 23.32
C ARG A 229 -18.43 1.24 24.71
N ASP A 230 -18.93 2.43 24.97
CA ASP A 230 -18.72 3.15 26.23
C ASP A 230 -19.36 2.38 27.40
N LYS A 231 -20.52 1.76 27.17
CA LYS A 231 -21.13 0.82 28.14
C LYS A 231 -20.24 -0.37 28.46
N LYS A 232 -19.63 -1.00 27.44
CA LYS A 232 -18.72 -2.14 27.64
C LYS A 232 -17.46 -1.74 28.39
N LEU A 233 -16.88 -0.59 28.04
CA LEU A 233 -15.72 -0.06 28.75
C LEU A 233 -16.04 0.23 30.23
N GLN A 234 -17.21 0.83 30.50
CA GLN A 234 -17.66 1.06 31.87
C GLN A 234 -17.81 -0.26 32.65
N GLN A 235 -18.45 -1.27 32.06
CA GLN A 235 -18.60 -2.60 32.67
C GLN A 235 -17.24 -3.25 32.95
N TYR A 236 -16.29 -3.16 32.02
CA TYR A 236 -14.93 -3.65 32.21
C TYR A 236 -14.24 -2.95 33.39
N CYS A 237 -14.29 -1.61 33.43
CA CYS A 237 -13.67 -0.83 34.50
C CYS A 237 -14.28 -1.19 35.86
N ASP A 238 -15.62 -1.35 35.92
CA ASP A 238 -16.33 -1.75 37.13
C ASP A 238 -15.88 -3.14 37.63
N GLN A 239 -15.73 -4.11 36.71
CA GLN A 239 -15.27 -5.47 37.04
C GLN A 239 -13.82 -5.51 37.52
N GLN A 240 -12.96 -4.64 36.97
CA GLN A 240 -11.53 -4.57 37.32
C GLN A 240 -11.24 -3.60 38.49
N GLY A 241 -12.24 -2.90 39.02
CA GLY A 241 -12.05 -1.89 40.06
C GLY A 241 -11.28 -0.65 39.58
N ILE A 242 -11.32 -0.36 38.27
CA ILE A 242 -10.68 0.80 37.66
C ILE A 242 -11.68 1.97 37.69
N LYS A 243 -11.22 3.15 38.14
CA LYS A 243 -12.04 4.35 38.14
C LYS A 243 -12.09 4.95 36.74
N LEU A 244 -13.28 5.20 36.20
CA LEU A 244 -13.45 5.71 34.83
C LEU A 244 -14.03 7.13 34.83
N PHE A 245 -13.23 8.10 34.38
CA PHE A 245 -13.58 9.52 34.31
C PHE A 245 -13.83 9.92 32.85
N TRP A 246 -15.05 10.39 32.59
CA TRP A 246 -15.46 10.88 31.27
C TRP A 246 -15.25 12.40 31.21
N CYS A 247 -14.25 12.86 30.47
CA CYS A 247 -13.98 14.28 30.27
C CYS A 247 -14.40 14.70 28.85
N TRP A 248 -15.38 15.60 28.75
CA TRP A 248 -15.96 16.01 27.47
C TRP A 248 -15.20 17.17 26.85
N GLU A 249 -15.01 17.15 25.52
CA GLU A 249 -14.33 18.16 24.73
C GLU A 249 -14.83 19.57 25.02
N SER A 250 -16.15 19.75 25.10
CA SER A 250 -16.81 21.02 25.43
C SER A 250 -16.42 21.59 26.80
N ASP A 251 -16.08 20.75 27.78
CA ASP A 251 -15.63 21.15 29.10
C ASP A 251 -14.10 21.33 29.13
N ILE A 252 -13.34 20.40 28.53
CA ILE A 252 -11.87 20.47 28.46
C ILE A 252 -11.41 21.76 27.76
N ARG A 253 -12.06 22.13 26.65
CA ARG A 253 -11.73 23.35 25.90
C ARG A 253 -11.97 24.64 26.68
N LYS A 254 -12.87 24.62 27.67
CA LYS A 254 -13.12 25.78 28.53
C LYS A 254 -12.08 25.83 29.64
N ASP A 255 -11.92 24.71 30.34
CA ASP A 255 -11.04 24.58 31.51
C ASP A 255 -10.84 23.08 31.83
N PRO A 256 -9.65 22.51 31.53
CA PRO A 256 -9.36 21.10 31.78
C PRO A 256 -9.51 20.71 33.27
N TYR A 257 -9.17 21.62 34.18
CA TYR A 257 -9.23 21.35 35.62
C TYR A 257 -10.69 21.28 36.12
N LYS A 258 -11.55 22.18 35.63
CA LYS A 258 -12.99 22.08 35.89
C LYS A 258 -13.59 20.82 35.27
N ALA A 259 -13.17 20.44 34.07
CA ALA A 259 -13.63 19.21 33.42
C ALA A 259 -13.28 17.97 34.27
N LEU A 260 -12.04 17.88 34.76
CA LEU A 260 -11.60 16.78 35.62
C LEU A 260 -12.36 16.74 36.95
N LYS A 261 -12.58 17.90 37.59
CA LYS A 261 -13.39 18.01 38.81
C LYS A 261 -14.83 17.56 38.59
N LYS A 262 -15.43 17.94 37.47
CA LYS A 262 -16.78 17.53 37.09
C LYS A 262 -16.85 16.01 36.90
N ALA A 263 -15.91 15.43 36.16
CA ALA A 263 -15.84 13.97 35.96
C ALA A 263 -15.68 13.20 37.29
N HIS A 264 -14.90 13.72 38.23
CA HIS A 264 -14.77 13.14 39.58
C HIS A 264 -16.08 13.20 40.38
N LYS A 265 -16.83 14.30 40.28
CA LYS A 265 -18.15 14.45 40.91
C LYS A 265 -19.15 13.44 40.34
N GLU A 266 -19.24 13.35 39.01
CA GLU A 266 -20.09 12.39 38.31
C GLU A 266 -19.70 10.93 38.61
N TYR A 267 -18.40 10.64 38.75
CA TYR A 267 -17.95 9.33 39.23
C TYR A 267 -18.51 9.02 40.61
N LYS A 268 -18.39 9.93 41.59
CA LYS A 268 -18.91 9.72 42.94
C LYS A 268 -20.43 9.51 42.95
N GLU A 269 -21.17 10.31 42.20
CA GLU A 269 -22.64 10.18 42.06
C GLU A 269 -23.02 8.79 41.53
N ARG A 270 -22.33 8.30 40.49
CA ARG A 270 -22.54 6.94 39.97
C ARG A 270 -22.21 5.83 40.97
N GLN A 271 -21.22 6.03 41.85
CA GLN A 271 -20.93 5.06 42.91
C GLN A 271 -22.02 5.04 43.98
N LEU A 272 -22.59 6.20 44.31
CA LEU A 272 -23.72 6.33 45.24
C LEU A 272 -25.00 5.67 44.72
N GLU A 273 -25.30 5.80 43.42
CA GLU A 273 -26.46 5.14 42.80
C GLU A 273 -26.36 3.61 42.75
N ARG A 274 -25.15 3.06 42.94
CA ARG A 274 -24.86 1.62 42.89
C ARG A 274 -24.70 0.98 44.27
N ALA A 275 -24.61 1.79 45.33
CA ALA A 275 -24.48 1.35 46.72
C ALA A 275 -25.86 1.16 47.36
#